data_AF-A0A924W1K7-F1
#
_entry.id   AF-A0A924W1K7-F1
#
_cell.length_a   1.000
_cell.length_b   1.000
_cell.length_c   1.000
_cell.angle_alpha   90.00
_cell.angle_beta   90.00
_cell.angle_gamma   90.00
#
_symmetry.space_group_name_H-M   'P 1'
#
loop_
_entity.id
_entity.type
_entity.pdbx_description
1 polymer ?
#
loop_
_entity_poly.entity_id
_entity_poly.type
_entity_poly.pdbx_seq_one_letter_code
_entity_poly.pdbx_strand_id
1 'polypeptide(L)'
;AQGVDQGSSPTPRVEPNGPTHPVFIALAETVRRHGGGGGEHQSGGAGPPTNTPFDRLIQAFELDQTLHHYQTWDQLVHYCTLSADPVGRIVLALAGYADTPENAQLYAMSDATCTALQLTNHWQDVRRDLLEKDRIYVPSADTGVTPEVLKDWATRTNDPEARIPYIKMMRELVIRTNKLYEKGKPLASKLDRGIGPVVWLFGAGGRSVLRAIERGGCTTLWKRPTLTPSVKAWLLARAWITTRLH
;
A
#
# COMPACT_ATOMS: atom_id res chain seq x y z
N ALA A 1 17.01 60.82 10.09
CA ALA A 1 16.60 59.59 10.79
C ALA A 1 15.92 58.67 9.77
N GLN A 2 16.63 57.63 9.34
CA GLN A 2 16.10 56.61 8.43
C GLN A 2 15.30 55.61 9.27
N GLY A 3 14.00 55.51 9.01
CA GLY A 3 13.12 54.51 9.61
C GLY A 3 13.09 53.27 8.74
N VAL A 4 13.53 52.14 9.32
CA VAL A 4 13.63 50.83 8.70
C VAL A 4 12.23 50.24 8.48
N ASP A 5 11.95 49.89 7.24
CA ASP A 5 10.78 49.12 6.79
C ASP A 5 10.86 47.70 7.36
N GLN A 6 9.96 47.37 8.28
CA GLN A 6 9.85 46.00 8.81
C GLN A 6 8.99 45.19 7.85
N GLY A 7 9.65 44.35 7.06
CA GLY A 7 9.03 43.36 6.19
C GLY A 7 8.06 42.46 6.97
N SER A 8 6.77 42.71 6.82
CA SER A 8 5.71 41.79 7.17
C SER A 8 5.83 40.54 6.30
N SER A 9 6.16 39.41 6.93
CA SER A 9 6.10 38.09 6.30
C SER A 9 4.68 37.83 5.79
N PRO A 10 4.48 37.32 4.56
CA PRO A 10 3.15 37.07 4.05
C PRO A 10 2.54 35.90 4.83
N THR A 11 1.55 36.21 5.67
CA THR A 11 0.63 35.21 6.21
C THR A 11 -0.01 34.46 5.04
N PRO A 12 -0.01 33.11 5.03
CA PRO A 12 -0.63 32.37 3.94
C PRO A 12 -2.11 32.75 3.87
N ARG A 13 -2.55 33.22 2.70
CA ARG A 13 -3.97 33.50 2.45
C ARG A 13 -4.75 32.20 2.65
N VAL A 14 -5.52 32.16 3.73
CA VAL A 14 -6.54 31.13 3.94
C VAL A 14 -7.65 31.43 2.95
N GLU A 15 -7.82 30.57 1.95
CA GLU A 15 -8.94 30.70 1.02
C GLU A 15 -10.26 30.45 1.77
N PRO A 16 -11.34 31.19 1.48
CA PRO A 16 -12.56 31.18 2.32
C PRO A 16 -13.29 29.82 2.38
N ASN A 17 -12.96 28.88 1.48
CA ASN A 17 -13.46 27.51 1.44
C ASN A 17 -12.32 26.47 1.36
N GLY A 18 -11.12 26.84 1.82
CA GLY A 18 -9.95 25.98 1.81
C GLY A 18 -9.97 24.93 2.93
N PRO A 19 -9.18 23.85 2.79
CA PRO A 19 -9.03 22.86 3.86
C PRO A 19 -8.52 23.52 5.13
N THR A 20 -9.16 23.21 6.27
CA THR A 20 -8.83 23.81 7.58
C THR A 20 -7.90 22.93 8.41
N HIS A 21 -7.84 21.63 8.14
CA HIS A 21 -6.97 20.71 8.86
C HIS A 21 -5.51 20.83 8.35
N PRO A 22 -4.49 20.86 9.23
CA PRO A 22 -3.08 21.04 8.84
C PRO A 22 -2.58 20.07 7.76
N VAL A 23 -3.02 18.81 7.82
CA VAL A 23 -2.69 17.78 6.81
C VAL A 23 -3.25 18.15 5.43
N PHE A 24 -4.50 18.62 5.36
CA PHE A 24 -5.12 18.99 4.10
C PHE A 24 -4.60 20.32 3.55
N ILE A 25 -4.14 21.23 4.42
CA ILE A 25 -3.43 22.45 4.00
C ILE A 25 -2.10 22.09 3.33
N ALA A 26 -1.29 21.25 3.97
CA ALA A 26 -0.02 20.78 3.42
C ALA A 26 -0.22 19.96 2.13
N LEU A 27 -1.28 19.14 2.08
CA LEU A 27 -1.65 18.38 0.90
C LEU A 27 -2.09 19.31 -0.24
N ALA A 28 -2.93 20.31 0.01
CA ALA A 28 -3.37 21.27 -1.01
C ALA A 28 -2.19 22.01 -1.64
N GLU A 29 -1.20 22.39 -0.84
CA GLU A 29 0.03 22.99 -1.35
C GLU A 29 0.84 22.03 -2.23
N THR A 30 0.94 20.76 -1.81
CA THR A 30 1.58 19.71 -2.61
C THR A 30 0.83 19.47 -3.93
N VAL A 31 -0.50 19.42 -3.89
CA VAL A 31 -1.35 19.26 -5.07
C VAL A 31 -1.18 20.45 -6.02
N ARG A 32 -1.08 21.69 -5.54
CA ARG A 32 -0.81 22.84 -6.41
C ARG A 32 0.55 22.76 -7.10
N ARG A 33 1.59 22.32 -6.36
CA ARG A 33 2.96 22.21 -6.90
C ARG A 33 3.12 21.09 -7.92
N HIS A 34 2.38 19.99 -7.78
CA HIS A 34 2.56 18.79 -8.59
C HIS A 34 1.37 18.45 -9.49
N GLY A 35 0.21 19.09 -9.31
CA GLY A 35 -1.05 18.83 -10.01
C GLY A 35 -1.28 19.68 -11.25
N GLY A 36 -0.27 20.39 -11.76
CA GLY A 36 -0.36 21.28 -12.93
C GLY A 36 -0.64 20.60 -14.28
N GLY A 37 -1.31 19.43 -14.31
CA GLY A 37 -1.50 18.61 -15.51
C GLY A 37 -2.82 17.84 -15.60
N GLY A 38 -3.92 18.30 -14.97
CA GLY A 38 -5.21 17.60 -15.08
C GLY A 38 -6.44 18.50 -14.87
N GLY A 39 -7.05 18.89 -15.99
CA GLY A 39 -8.50 19.05 -16.18
C GLY A 39 -9.29 20.00 -15.27
N GLU A 40 -9.84 21.05 -15.87
CA GLU A 40 -10.94 21.86 -15.34
C GLU A 40 -12.01 20.99 -14.66
N HIS A 41 -12.35 21.30 -13.40
CA HIS A 41 -13.62 20.93 -12.81
C HIS A 41 -14.74 21.65 -13.56
N GLN A 42 -15.27 21.03 -14.63
CA GLN A 42 -16.53 21.48 -15.21
C GLN A 42 -17.65 21.27 -14.20
N SER A 43 -18.15 22.39 -13.71
CA SER A 43 -19.29 22.48 -12.81
C SER A 43 -20.56 22.37 -13.65
N GLY A 44 -21.16 21.19 -13.72
CA GLY A 44 -22.44 21.00 -14.43
C GLY A 44 -22.95 19.56 -14.44
N GLY A 45 -23.79 19.21 -13.46
CA GLY A 45 -24.68 18.04 -13.52
C GLY A 45 -24.03 16.66 -13.26
N ALA A 46 -24.48 15.99 -12.19
CA ALA A 46 -23.95 14.75 -11.60
C ALA A 46 -22.53 14.92 -10.99
N GLY A 47 -22.30 14.30 -9.82
CA GLY A 47 -21.12 14.53 -8.98
C GLY A 47 -19.75 14.37 -9.68
N PRO A 48 -18.65 14.83 -9.05
CA PRO A 48 -17.33 14.86 -9.68
C PRO A 48 -16.90 13.46 -10.17
N PRO A 49 -16.17 13.36 -11.28
CA PRO A 49 -15.73 12.07 -11.82
C PRO A 49 -14.82 11.36 -10.80
N THR A 50 -15.32 10.26 -10.23
CA THR A 50 -14.76 9.47 -9.13
C THR A 50 -13.60 8.57 -9.57
N ASN A 51 -12.42 9.12 -9.88
CA ASN A 51 -11.30 8.26 -10.31
C ASN A 51 -9.91 8.76 -9.92
N THR A 52 -9.79 9.76 -9.05
CA THR A 52 -8.47 10.16 -8.56
C THR A 52 -7.91 9.13 -7.58
N PRO A 53 -6.57 9.06 -7.40
CA PRO A 53 -5.98 8.24 -6.37
C PRO A 53 -6.54 8.51 -4.95
N PHE A 54 -6.88 9.75 -4.61
CA PHE A 54 -7.45 10.07 -3.30
C PHE A 54 -8.89 9.56 -3.14
N ASP A 55 -9.72 9.67 -4.19
CA ASP A 55 -11.09 9.13 -4.16
C ASP A 55 -11.08 7.62 -3.94
N ARG A 56 -10.16 6.90 -4.58
CA ARG A 56 -9.99 5.45 -4.39
C ARG A 56 -9.61 5.08 -2.96
N LEU A 57 -8.76 5.88 -2.31
CA LEU A 57 -8.42 5.69 -0.89
C LEU A 57 -9.62 5.94 0.02
N ILE A 58 -10.42 6.97 -0.26
CA ILE A 58 -11.66 7.25 0.49
C ILE A 58 -12.64 6.09 0.30
N GLN A 59 -12.81 5.60 -0.92
CA GLN A 59 -13.65 4.45 -1.21
C GLN A 59 -13.19 3.18 -0.46
N ALA A 60 -11.88 2.96 -0.33
CA ALA A 60 -11.35 1.88 0.49
C ALA A 60 -11.74 2.03 1.96
N PHE A 61 -11.70 3.25 2.51
CA PHE A 61 -12.14 3.51 3.89
C PHE A 61 -13.64 3.28 4.09
N GLU A 62 -14.48 3.62 3.11
CA GLU A 62 -15.91 3.34 3.14
C GLU A 62 -16.20 1.83 3.09
N LEU A 63 -15.52 1.10 2.20
CA LEU A 63 -15.62 -0.37 2.14
C LEU A 63 -15.19 -1.00 3.46
N ASP A 64 -14.13 -0.50 4.07
CA ASP A 64 -13.60 -0.92 5.36
C ASP A 64 -14.61 -0.81 6.52
N GLN A 65 -15.68 -0.01 6.38
CA GLN A 65 -16.77 0.09 7.37
C GLN A 65 -17.86 -0.97 7.20
N THR A 66 -17.98 -1.57 6.02
CA THR A 66 -19.12 -2.41 5.65
C THR A 66 -18.72 -3.86 5.31
N LEU A 67 -17.55 -4.04 4.70
CA LEU A 67 -17.05 -5.34 4.26
C LEU A 67 -15.95 -5.85 5.19
N HIS A 68 -16.25 -6.93 5.90
CA HIS A 68 -15.34 -7.51 6.90
C HIS A 68 -14.68 -8.82 6.43
N HIS A 69 -15.26 -9.46 5.41
CA HIS A 69 -14.86 -10.78 4.93
C HIS A 69 -14.85 -10.82 3.41
N TYR A 70 -13.75 -11.31 2.84
CA TYR A 70 -13.58 -11.46 1.40
C TYR A 70 -13.87 -12.90 0.97
N GLN A 71 -14.56 -13.08 -0.16
CA GLN A 71 -14.91 -14.39 -0.69
C GLN A 71 -13.87 -14.90 -1.68
N THR A 72 -13.46 -14.05 -2.63
CA THR A 72 -12.57 -14.46 -3.74
C THR A 72 -11.27 -13.66 -3.74
N TRP A 73 -10.23 -14.23 -4.35
CA TRP A 73 -8.97 -13.53 -4.56
C TRP A 73 -9.16 -12.23 -5.34
N ASP A 74 -10.04 -12.23 -6.34
CA ASP A 74 -10.30 -11.05 -7.17
C ASP A 74 -10.97 -9.93 -6.38
N GLN A 75 -11.87 -10.26 -5.44
CA GLN A 75 -12.46 -9.25 -4.54
C GLN A 75 -11.39 -8.62 -3.64
N LEU A 76 -10.48 -9.43 -3.10
CA LEU A 76 -9.37 -8.94 -2.27
C LEU A 76 -8.38 -8.09 -3.08
N VAL A 77 -8.03 -8.53 -4.30
CA VAL A 77 -7.17 -7.74 -5.19
C VAL A 77 -7.86 -6.44 -5.59
N HIS A 78 -9.16 -6.47 -5.91
CA HIS A 78 -9.92 -5.25 -6.19
C HIS A 78 -9.87 -4.28 -5.01
N TYR A 79 -10.00 -4.76 -3.78
CA TYR A 79 -9.79 -3.91 -2.60
C TYR A 79 -8.39 -3.28 -2.55
N CYS A 80 -7.33 -4.02 -2.87
CA CYS A 80 -5.98 -3.45 -2.97
C CYS A 80 -5.87 -2.35 -4.03
N THR A 81 -6.65 -2.44 -5.13
CA THR A 81 -6.72 -1.37 -6.13
C THR A 81 -7.31 -0.08 -5.53
N LEU A 82 -8.06 -0.16 -4.45
CA LEU A 82 -8.60 1.01 -3.76
C LEU A 82 -7.68 1.44 -2.61
N SER A 83 -7.16 0.49 -1.83
CA SER A 83 -6.50 0.75 -0.55
C SER A 83 -4.98 0.95 -0.65
N ALA A 84 -4.33 0.48 -1.72
CA ALA A 84 -2.87 0.41 -1.79
C ALA A 84 -2.29 0.96 -3.10
N ASP A 85 -2.82 0.54 -4.25
CA ASP A 85 -2.33 0.98 -5.57
C ASP A 85 -2.31 2.52 -5.71
N PRO A 86 -3.32 3.27 -5.24
CA PRO A 86 -3.31 4.72 -5.35
C PRO A 86 -2.10 5.39 -4.69
N VAL A 87 -1.55 4.80 -3.62
CA VAL A 87 -0.36 5.33 -2.93
C VAL A 87 0.85 5.30 -3.86
N GLY A 88 1.08 4.19 -4.56
CA GLY A 88 2.18 4.07 -5.51
C GLY A 88 2.01 5.02 -6.71
N ARG A 89 0.79 5.16 -7.20
CA ARG A 89 0.45 6.13 -8.27
C ARG A 89 0.73 7.57 -7.87
N ILE A 90 0.37 7.97 -6.64
CA ILE A 90 0.70 9.28 -6.09
C ILE A 90 2.23 9.47 -6.02
N VAL A 91 2.98 8.47 -5.55
CA VAL A 91 4.44 8.53 -5.49
C VAL A 91 5.07 8.73 -6.87
N LEU A 92 4.59 8.01 -7.89
CA LEU A 92 5.05 8.19 -9.28
C LEU A 92 4.73 9.58 -9.82
N ALA A 93 3.51 10.07 -9.62
CA ALA A 93 3.10 11.40 -10.04
C ALA A 93 3.94 12.51 -9.39
N LEU A 94 4.18 12.41 -8.07
CA LEU A 94 5.04 13.36 -7.34
C LEU A 94 6.51 13.31 -7.80
N ALA A 95 6.97 12.15 -8.28
CA ALA A 95 8.29 11.98 -8.85
C ALA A 95 8.40 12.43 -10.32
N GLY A 96 7.35 13.02 -10.90
CA GLY A 96 7.35 13.56 -12.26
C GLY A 96 6.87 12.58 -13.34
N TYR A 97 6.44 11.38 -12.98
CA TYR A 97 5.87 10.41 -13.92
C TYR A 97 4.35 10.60 -14.01
N ALA A 98 3.90 11.40 -14.96
CA ALA A 98 2.46 11.59 -15.23
C ALA A 98 1.78 10.27 -15.63
N ASP A 99 0.50 10.09 -15.29
CA ASP A 99 -0.32 8.91 -15.65
C ASP A 99 -0.75 9.01 -17.12
N THR A 100 0.21 8.78 -18.02
CA THR A 100 0.04 8.83 -19.47
C THR A 100 0.36 7.46 -20.10
N PRO A 101 -0.07 7.19 -21.35
CA PRO A 101 0.24 5.93 -22.03
C PRO A 101 1.72 5.58 -22.06
N GLU A 102 2.61 6.57 -22.10
CA GLU A 102 4.07 6.40 -22.07
C GLU A 102 4.56 5.80 -20.75
N ASN A 103 3.93 6.17 -19.63
CA ASN A 103 4.27 5.69 -18.29
C ASN A 103 3.40 4.52 -17.82
N ALA A 104 2.44 4.05 -18.63
CA ALA A 104 1.47 3.02 -18.24
C ALA A 104 2.12 1.75 -17.66
N GLN A 105 3.28 1.35 -18.19
CA GLN A 105 4.04 0.20 -17.67
C GLN A 105 4.64 0.47 -16.28
N LEU A 106 5.09 1.69 -15.98
CA LEU A 106 5.57 2.06 -14.65
C LEU A 106 4.44 1.99 -13.63
N TYR A 107 3.27 2.52 -13.99
CA TYR A 107 2.07 2.46 -13.16
C TYR A 107 1.62 1.01 -12.92
N ALA A 108 1.60 0.16 -13.95
CA ALA A 108 1.26 -1.26 -13.79
C ALA A 108 2.24 -2.02 -12.87
N MET A 109 3.55 -1.71 -12.94
CA MET A 109 4.54 -2.29 -12.03
C MET A 109 4.41 -1.75 -10.60
N SER A 110 4.02 -0.48 -10.45
CA SER A 110 3.74 0.15 -9.16
C SER A 110 2.51 -0.49 -8.51
N ASP A 111 1.40 -0.59 -9.23
CA ASP A 111 0.17 -1.25 -8.77
C ASP A 111 0.47 -2.70 -8.35
N ALA A 112 1.21 -3.47 -9.17
CA ALA A 112 1.61 -4.82 -8.80
C ALA A 112 2.44 -4.87 -7.50
N THR A 113 3.33 -3.89 -7.29
CA THR A 113 4.14 -3.78 -6.07
C THR A 113 3.28 -3.42 -4.85
N CYS A 114 2.39 -2.43 -4.99
CA CYS A 114 1.49 -1.97 -3.94
C CYS A 114 0.49 -3.04 -3.51
N THR A 115 -0.17 -3.69 -4.47
CA THR A 115 -1.03 -4.85 -4.20
C THR A 115 -0.24 -5.97 -3.50
N ALA A 116 0.99 -6.29 -3.94
CA ALA A 116 1.80 -7.32 -3.28
C ALA A 116 2.17 -6.96 -1.83
N LEU A 117 2.51 -5.68 -1.58
CA LEU A 117 2.79 -5.16 -0.25
C LEU A 117 1.57 -5.29 0.66
N GLN A 118 0.40 -4.89 0.18
CA GLN A 118 -0.84 -4.93 0.94
C GLN A 118 -1.26 -6.37 1.29
N LEU A 119 -1.20 -7.28 0.32
CA LEU A 119 -1.44 -8.70 0.57
C LEU A 119 -0.44 -9.26 1.59
N THR A 120 0.83 -8.87 1.50
CA THR A 120 1.85 -9.29 2.49
C THR A 120 1.51 -8.81 3.90
N ASN A 121 0.99 -7.58 4.05
CA ASN A 121 0.53 -7.07 5.34
C ASN A 121 -0.62 -7.93 5.87
N HIS A 122 -1.61 -8.25 5.04
CA HIS A 122 -2.71 -9.14 5.41
C HIS A 122 -2.23 -10.51 5.87
N TRP A 123 -1.26 -11.11 5.17
CA TRP A 123 -0.69 -12.42 5.55
C TRP A 123 0.15 -12.35 6.81
N GLN A 124 0.85 -11.24 7.05
CA GLN A 124 1.62 -11.03 8.28
C GLN A 124 0.71 -10.90 9.50
N ASP A 125 -0.47 -10.28 9.33
CA ASP A 125 -1.32 -9.80 10.41
C ASP A 125 -2.63 -10.57 10.59
N VAL A 126 -2.79 -11.74 9.95
CA VAL A 126 -4.01 -12.58 9.99
C VAL A 126 -4.63 -12.68 11.38
N ARG A 127 -3.85 -13.05 12.41
CA ARG A 127 -4.37 -13.20 13.78
C ARG A 127 -4.89 -11.89 14.35
N ARG A 128 -4.14 -10.81 14.16
CA ARG A 128 -4.47 -9.49 14.70
C ARG A 128 -5.72 -8.95 14.03
N ASP A 129 -5.78 -9.02 12.71
CA ASP A 129 -6.93 -8.53 11.95
C ASP A 129 -8.18 -9.36 12.31
N LEU A 130 -8.04 -10.67 12.51
CA LEU A 130 -9.12 -11.55 12.97
C LEU A 130 -9.63 -11.22 14.38
N LEU A 131 -8.74 -11.14 15.36
CA LEU A 131 -9.12 -11.10 16.78
C LEU A 131 -9.36 -9.69 17.32
N GLU A 132 -8.67 -8.68 16.77
CA GLU A 132 -8.73 -7.31 17.29
C GLU A 132 -9.59 -6.39 16.42
N LYS A 133 -9.81 -6.74 15.15
CA LYS A 133 -10.54 -5.89 14.18
C LYS A 133 -11.74 -6.57 13.55
N ASP A 134 -11.98 -7.84 13.85
CA ASP A 134 -13.00 -8.68 13.21
C ASP A 134 -12.95 -8.63 11.67
N ARG A 135 -11.74 -8.61 11.10
CA ARG A 135 -11.49 -8.56 9.65
C ARG A 135 -10.77 -9.80 9.16
N ILE A 136 -11.22 -10.31 8.02
CA ILE A 136 -10.69 -11.53 7.39
C ILE A 136 -10.44 -11.28 5.92
N TYR A 137 -9.16 -11.14 5.58
CA TYR A 137 -8.69 -10.97 4.21
C TYR A 137 -8.40 -12.29 3.49
N VAL A 138 -8.41 -13.42 4.20
CA VAL A 138 -8.29 -14.75 3.59
C VAL A 138 -9.56 -15.02 2.78
N PRO A 139 -9.49 -15.21 1.45
CA PRO A 139 -10.69 -15.35 0.63
C PRO A 139 -11.37 -16.71 0.85
N SER A 140 -12.56 -16.73 1.44
CA SER A 140 -13.20 -17.96 1.91
C SER A 140 -13.57 -18.94 0.79
N ALA A 141 -14.12 -18.47 -0.33
CA ALA A 141 -14.53 -19.33 -1.44
C ALA A 141 -13.32 -19.96 -2.15
N ASP A 142 -12.24 -19.20 -2.34
CA ASP A 142 -11.03 -19.69 -3.01
C ASP A 142 -10.21 -20.66 -2.13
N THR A 143 -10.29 -20.49 -0.81
CA THR A 143 -9.47 -21.27 0.14
C THR A 143 -10.23 -22.42 0.79
N GLY A 144 -11.56 -22.39 0.77
CA GLY A 144 -12.42 -23.29 1.54
C GLY A 144 -12.39 -23.03 3.05
N VAL A 145 -11.81 -21.90 3.50
CA VAL A 145 -11.68 -21.55 4.91
C VAL A 145 -12.68 -20.45 5.26
N THR A 146 -13.71 -20.81 6.02
CA THR A 146 -14.71 -19.86 6.49
C THR A 146 -14.17 -19.05 7.68
N PRO A 147 -14.78 -17.90 8.01
CA PRO A 147 -14.48 -17.14 9.21
C PRO A 147 -14.47 -17.98 10.49
N GLU A 148 -15.44 -18.87 10.64
CA GLU A 148 -15.64 -19.72 11.82
C GLU A 148 -14.49 -20.72 11.96
N VAL A 149 -14.08 -21.35 10.84
CA VAL A 149 -12.93 -22.26 10.81
C VAL A 149 -11.65 -21.52 11.19
N LEU A 150 -11.44 -20.32 10.65
CA LEU A 150 -10.25 -19.53 10.97
C LEU A 150 -10.22 -19.09 12.45
N LYS A 151 -11.38 -18.73 13.01
CA LYS A 151 -11.56 -18.43 14.46
C LYS A 151 -11.27 -19.66 15.32
N ASP A 152 -11.79 -20.84 14.95
CA ASP A 152 -11.50 -22.11 15.64
C ASP A 152 -9.98 -22.39 15.66
N TRP A 153 -9.35 -22.39 14.49
CA TRP A 153 -7.92 -22.66 14.36
C TRP A 153 -7.04 -21.68 15.16
N ALA A 154 -7.48 -20.43 15.31
CA ALA A 154 -6.77 -19.43 16.11
C ALA A 154 -6.66 -19.80 17.60
N THR A 155 -7.56 -20.64 18.11
CA THR A 155 -7.55 -21.16 19.49
C THR A 155 -6.69 -22.42 19.66
N ARG A 156 -6.44 -23.16 18.57
CA ARG A 156 -5.80 -24.49 18.55
C ARG A 156 -4.30 -24.40 18.24
N THR A 157 -3.50 -23.93 19.21
CA THR A 157 -2.08 -23.57 18.99
C THR A 157 -1.19 -24.74 18.56
N ASN A 158 -1.35 -25.92 19.14
CA ASN A 158 -0.48 -27.10 18.93
C ASN A 158 -1.20 -28.27 18.26
N ASP A 159 -2.18 -27.96 17.41
CA ASP A 159 -3.06 -28.97 16.80
C ASP A 159 -2.74 -29.19 15.31
N PRO A 160 -2.22 -30.37 14.91
CA PRO A 160 -1.94 -30.66 13.51
C PRO A 160 -3.15 -30.53 12.57
N GLU A 161 -4.36 -30.83 13.04
CA GLU A 161 -5.58 -30.76 12.22
C GLU A 161 -5.96 -29.33 11.85
N ALA A 162 -5.63 -28.35 12.70
CA ALA A 162 -5.77 -26.93 12.38
C ALA A 162 -4.57 -26.39 11.60
N ARG A 163 -3.36 -26.81 11.98
CA ARG A 163 -2.11 -26.24 11.47
C ARG A 163 -1.82 -26.62 10.03
N ILE A 164 -1.98 -27.90 9.68
CA ILE A 164 -1.65 -28.41 8.34
C ILE A 164 -2.50 -27.72 7.25
N PRO A 165 -3.85 -27.67 7.34
CA PRO A 165 -4.66 -27.02 6.31
C PRO A 165 -4.42 -25.51 6.24
N TYR A 166 -4.25 -24.82 7.38
CA TYR A 166 -3.89 -23.40 7.40
C TYR A 166 -2.58 -23.12 6.65
N ILE A 167 -1.53 -23.89 6.94
CA ILE A 167 -0.21 -23.72 6.33
C ILE A 167 -0.30 -23.96 4.81
N LYS A 168 -1.02 -25.00 4.39
CA LYS A 168 -1.24 -25.29 2.97
C LYS A 168 -1.92 -24.12 2.25
N MET A 169 -3.01 -23.62 2.82
CA MET A 169 -3.73 -22.45 2.31
C MET A 169 -2.84 -21.21 2.23
N MET A 170 -2.17 -20.86 3.34
CA MET A 170 -1.36 -19.65 3.41
C MET A 170 -0.17 -19.70 2.43
N ARG A 171 0.40 -20.89 2.20
CA ARG A 171 1.45 -21.07 1.19
C ARG A 171 0.96 -20.73 -0.23
N GLU A 172 -0.25 -21.13 -0.60
CA GLU A 172 -0.82 -20.78 -1.91
C GLU A 172 -1.01 -19.26 -2.08
N LEU A 173 -1.49 -18.58 -1.04
CA LEU A 173 -1.66 -17.13 -1.03
C LEU A 173 -0.31 -16.40 -1.11
N VAL A 174 0.71 -16.90 -0.40
CA VAL A 174 2.09 -16.41 -0.48
C VAL A 174 2.66 -16.59 -1.90
N ILE A 175 2.44 -17.73 -2.54
CA ILE A 175 2.87 -17.99 -3.93
C ILE A 175 2.23 -17.01 -4.90
N ARG A 176 0.90 -16.80 -4.81
CA ARG A 176 0.18 -15.81 -5.64
C ARG A 176 0.72 -14.40 -5.42
N THR A 177 0.98 -14.03 -4.17
CA THR A 177 1.55 -12.72 -3.80
C THR A 177 2.96 -12.53 -4.36
N ASN A 178 3.82 -13.56 -4.33
CA ASN A 178 5.17 -13.48 -4.90
C ASN A 178 5.16 -13.24 -6.42
N LYS A 179 4.16 -13.74 -7.16
CA LYS A 179 4.00 -13.45 -8.60
C LYS A 179 3.81 -11.95 -8.86
N LEU A 180 3.11 -11.24 -7.97
CA LEU A 180 2.92 -9.79 -8.07
C LEU A 180 4.23 -9.03 -7.78
N TYR A 181 5.01 -9.46 -6.78
CA TYR A 181 6.35 -8.93 -6.56
C TYR A 181 7.26 -9.11 -7.78
N GLU A 182 7.19 -10.24 -8.49
CA GLU A 182 7.98 -10.43 -9.72
C GLU A 182 7.53 -9.48 -10.85
N LYS A 183 6.23 -9.22 -10.99
CA LYS A 183 5.71 -8.23 -11.95
C LYS A 183 6.21 -6.82 -11.63
N GLY A 184 6.23 -6.42 -10.36
CA GLY A 184 6.66 -5.10 -9.91
C GLY A 184 8.18 -4.90 -9.86
N LYS A 185 8.96 -5.98 -9.79
CA LYS A 185 10.42 -5.98 -9.59
C LYS A 185 11.21 -5.04 -10.51
N PRO A 186 10.90 -4.91 -11.82
CA PRO A 186 11.68 -4.04 -12.70
C PRO A 186 11.51 -2.53 -12.43
N LEU A 187 10.45 -2.12 -11.72
CA LEU A 187 10.07 -0.70 -11.56
C LEU A 187 11.24 0.18 -11.12
N ALA A 188 11.87 -0.17 -10.00
CA ALA A 188 12.90 0.67 -9.40
C ALA A 188 14.09 0.97 -10.32
N SER A 189 14.43 0.03 -11.23
CA SER A 189 15.52 0.21 -12.20
C SER A 189 15.15 1.10 -13.39
N LYS A 190 13.86 1.38 -13.57
CA LYS A 190 13.32 2.23 -14.64
C LYS A 190 13.03 3.66 -14.17
N LEU A 191 13.17 3.91 -12.87
CA LEU A 191 12.94 5.21 -12.28
C LEU A 191 14.26 5.97 -12.09
N ASP A 192 14.15 7.28 -12.01
CA ASP A 192 15.27 8.18 -11.82
C ASP A 192 15.94 7.97 -10.46
N ARG A 193 17.19 8.41 -10.36
CA ARG A 193 18.07 8.17 -9.21
C ARG A 193 17.53 8.72 -7.89
N GLY A 194 16.72 9.77 -7.96
CA GLY A 194 16.10 10.38 -6.79
C GLY A 194 15.04 9.49 -6.11
N ILE A 195 14.37 8.62 -6.87
CA ILE A 195 13.20 7.86 -6.38
C ILE A 195 13.37 6.34 -6.50
N GLY A 196 14.12 5.85 -7.48
CA GLY A 196 14.34 4.42 -7.74
C GLY A 196 14.81 3.64 -6.50
N PRO A 197 15.85 4.08 -5.77
CA PRO A 197 16.31 3.40 -4.56
C PRO A 197 15.27 3.37 -3.42
N VAL A 198 14.44 4.40 -3.30
CA VAL A 198 13.36 4.47 -2.31
C VAL A 198 12.25 3.48 -2.67
N VAL A 199 11.80 3.47 -3.93
CA VAL A 199 10.81 2.50 -4.42
C VAL A 199 11.33 1.07 -4.30
N TRP A 200 12.61 0.84 -4.59
CA TRP A 200 13.27 -0.44 -4.36
C TRP A 200 13.19 -0.86 -2.90
N LEU A 201 13.47 0.06 -1.96
CA LEU A 201 13.45 -0.23 -0.53
C LEU A 201 12.08 -0.72 -0.06
N PHE A 202 10.98 -0.09 -0.50
CA PHE A 202 9.62 -0.53 -0.17
C PHE A 202 9.33 -1.93 -0.70
N GLY A 203 9.55 -2.16 -1.99
CA GLY A 203 9.33 -3.47 -2.62
C GLY A 203 10.20 -4.57 -1.99
N ALA A 204 11.48 -4.29 -1.72
CA ALA A 204 12.41 -5.22 -1.09
C ALA A 204 12.08 -5.49 0.38
N GLY A 205 11.61 -4.48 1.11
CA GLY A 205 11.14 -4.61 2.49
C GLY A 205 9.93 -5.53 2.59
N GLY A 206 8.89 -5.26 1.81
CA GLY A 206 7.71 -6.13 1.73
C GLY A 206 8.04 -7.56 1.33
N ARG A 207 8.84 -7.72 0.27
CA ARG A 207 9.27 -9.05 -0.17
C ARG A 207 10.09 -9.79 0.89
N SER A 208 10.85 -9.08 1.71
CA SER A 208 11.57 -9.67 2.85
C SER A 208 10.60 -10.16 3.93
N VAL A 209 9.49 -9.44 4.18
CA VAL A 209 8.43 -9.91 5.08
C VAL A 209 7.75 -11.15 4.51
N LEU A 210 7.43 -11.16 3.22
CA LEU A 210 6.84 -12.34 2.56
C LEU A 210 7.75 -13.57 2.68
N ARG A 211 9.06 -13.39 2.47
CA ARG A 211 10.06 -14.46 2.70
C ARG A 211 10.16 -14.87 4.15
N ALA A 212 9.96 -13.96 5.10
CA ALA A 212 9.93 -14.30 6.52
C ALA A 212 8.68 -15.13 6.88
N ILE A 213 7.52 -14.85 6.28
CA ILE A 213 6.32 -15.69 6.36
C ILE A 213 6.63 -17.10 5.85
N GLU A 214 7.23 -17.21 4.66
CA GLU A 214 7.58 -18.48 4.03
C GLU A 214 8.56 -19.30 4.88
N ARG A 215 9.68 -18.69 5.32
CA ARG A 215 10.68 -19.32 6.20
C ARG A 215 10.13 -19.69 7.57
N GLY A 216 9.15 -18.94 8.06
CA GLY A 216 8.41 -19.26 9.29
C GLY A 216 7.39 -20.39 9.12
N GLY A 217 7.37 -21.06 7.96
CA GLY A 217 6.47 -22.16 7.67
C GLY A 217 5.02 -21.73 7.43
N CYS A 218 4.77 -20.46 7.07
CA CYS A 218 3.43 -19.93 6.83
C CYS A 218 2.48 -20.09 8.04
N THR A 219 3.00 -19.91 9.26
CA THR A 219 2.27 -20.12 10.53
C THR A 219 1.68 -18.83 11.13
N THR A 220 1.34 -17.85 10.28
CA THR A 220 1.04 -16.46 10.66
C THR A 220 -0.17 -16.28 11.57
N LEU A 221 -1.07 -17.27 11.66
CA LEU A 221 -2.19 -17.29 12.62
C LEU A 221 -1.75 -17.45 14.08
N TRP A 222 -0.56 -18.01 14.30
CA TRP A 222 0.00 -18.24 15.65
C TRP A 222 1.28 -17.46 15.90
N LYS A 223 2.08 -17.22 14.86
CA LYS A 223 3.35 -16.49 15.00
C LYS A 223 3.48 -15.41 13.92
N ARG A 224 3.37 -14.16 14.34
CA ARG A 224 3.64 -13.00 13.47
C ARG A 224 5.14 -12.94 13.13
N PRO A 225 5.54 -12.99 11.85
CA PRO A 225 6.93 -12.85 11.47
C PRO A 225 7.38 -11.39 11.56
N THR A 226 8.64 -11.17 11.94
CA THR A 226 9.26 -9.85 12.01
C THR A 226 10.61 -9.86 11.32
N LEU A 227 10.97 -8.77 10.65
CA LEU A 227 12.33 -8.60 10.13
C LEU A 227 13.30 -8.31 11.27
N THR A 228 14.45 -8.97 11.24
CA THR A 228 15.54 -8.68 12.18
C THR A 228 16.11 -7.28 11.94
N PRO A 229 16.72 -6.64 12.96
CA PRO A 229 17.41 -5.36 12.79
C PRO A 229 18.49 -5.42 11.70
N SER A 230 19.21 -6.54 11.59
CA SER A 230 20.25 -6.74 10.56
C SER A 230 19.69 -6.70 9.14
N VAL A 231 18.54 -7.34 8.89
CA VAL A 231 17.87 -7.30 7.57
C VAL A 231 17.42 -5.88 7.25
N LYS A 232 16.83 -5.16 8.23
CA LYS A 232 16.42 -3.76 8.04
C LYS A 232 17.63 -2.86 7.74
N ALA A 233 18.72 -3.01 8.49
CA ALA A 233 19.95 -2.24 8.29
C ALA A 233 20.57 -2.53 6.91
N TRP A 234 20.61 -3.79 6.48
CA TRP A 234 21.10 -4.17 5.15
C TRP A 234 20.24 -3.58 4.02
N LEU A 235 18.91 -3.60 4.16
CA LEU A 235 18.00 -2.98 3.19
C LEU A 235 18.26 -1.47 3.07
N LEU A 236 18.38 -0.77 4.19
CA LEU A 236 18.67 0.67 4.21
C LEU A 236 20.06 0.98 3.63
N ALA A 237 21.09 0.24 4.04
CA ALA A 237 22.45 0.41 3.54
C ALA A 237 22.52 0.19 2.02
N ARG A 238 21.83 -0.85 1.52
CA ARG A 238 21.78 -1.14 0.08
C ARG A 238 21.09 -0.03 -0.69
N ALA A 239 19.91 0.44 -0.23
CA ALA A 239 19.22 1.56 -0.86
C ALA A 239 20.11 2.82 -0.91
N TRP A 240 20.76 3.14 0.21
CA TRP A 240 21.67 4.29 0.31
C TRP A 240 22.89 4.17 -0.62
N ILE A 241 23.55 3.00 -0.67
CA ILE A 241 24.67 2.78 -1.60
C ILE A 241 24.21 2.98 -3.05
N THR A 242 23.03 2.48 -3.42
CA THR A 242 22.49 2.65 -4.78
C THR A 242 22.19 4.12 -5.11
N THR A 243 21.80 4.95 -4.13
CA THR A 243 21.68 6.41 -4.36
C THR A 243 23.02 7.10 -4.64
N ARG A 244 24.15 6.52 -4.22
CA ARG A 244 25.49 7.15 -4.29
C ARG A 244 26.39 6.65 -5.42
N LEU A 245 26.11 5.48 -6.00
CA LEU A 245 26.99 4.85 -6.99
C LEU A 245 26.74 5.28 -8.45
N HIS A 246 25.81 6.19 -8.71
CA HIS A 246 25.51 6.67 -10.07
C HIS A 246 25.23 8.15 -10.10
#